data_AF-F4LRY9-F1
#
_entry.id   AF-F4LRY9-F1
#
_cell.length_a   1.000
_cell.length_b   1.000
_cell.length_c   1.000
_cell.angle_alpha   90.00
_cell.angle_beta   90.00
_cell.angle_gamma   90.00
#
_symmetry.space_group_name_H-M   'P 1'
#
loop_
_entity.id
_entity.type
_entity.pdbx_description
1 polymer ?
#
loop_
_entity_poly.entity_id
_entity_poly.type
_entity_poly.pdbx_seq_one_letter_code
_entity_poly.pdbx_strand_id
1 'polypeptide(L)'
;MENFSLPTATGVAAIGLKTGLIFPNDDIAAITTEAVKSFVEDKDIICVTEAVVARSQNRYISCSDLAEDIQKKLNLKPKSTLAVISPIASRNRFALVLKALAMATRGGKVIVQLSMPLDEVGNQVMDEEFATTRIRLKKVLKSLREARENTPQLNVLIREIIAALKLQELGYNILSIRKITGTGIADLTVRTPEGKLAVAEVTFANLEKAKKKAIEIKQDVDGAEQAMVIAVDLGHHKIVMADAETTDEAKTYDFGPQLESYHDPDVVYINELENIKFSHPITGIDYRDLYIEMIESGDAEGEVLFTNNPLKVYDRGYINGVCISAVHERDKLKELFTSFGAMVPVLTLQDIGPGPWGVIGSNVSDFEKGVLKLLPGDADGTAENIKAKIREVSGKDVEVLIFGDGAYKDPDTGIYEMADPHPAIGVSSGLKSAALRTGSKLKLQVDTLYNQGYSREEIGNMLKNKQDKITKESLGTTPRSVTSIVATLADLVAGSADAGTPIVLVRGFQYSRAN
;
A
#
# COMPACT_ATOMS: atom_id res chain seq x y z
N MET A 1 -3.50 -5.69 39.05
CA MET A 1 -3.43 -7.15 39.24
C MET A 1 -2.17 -7.42 40.06
N GLU A 2 -2.30 -7.94 41.27
CA GLU A 2 -1.13 -8.25 42.12
C GLU A 2 -0.44 -9.57 41.73
N ASN A 3 -1.11 -10.44 40.95
CA ASN A 3 -0.53 -11.62 40.33
C ASN A 3 -1.23 -11.89 38.98
N PHE A 4 -0.46 -12.04 37.91
CA PHE A 4 -0.91 -12.61 36.63
C PHE A 4 -0.34 -14.01 36.56
N SER A 5 -1.17 -15.04 36.50
CA SER A 5 -0.73 -16.44 36.32
C SER A 5 -1.66 -17.12 35.31
N LEU A 6 -1.09 -18.03 34.52
CA LEU A 6 -1.86 -18.78 33.53
C LEU A 6 -2.30 -20.12 34.15
N PRO A 7 -3.57 -20.52 33.99
CA PRO A 7 -4.00 -21.88 34.30
C PRO A 7 -3.16 -22.91 33.53
N THR A 8 -2.98 -24.12 34.09
CA THR A 8 -2.22 -25.21 33.43
C THR A 8 -2.73 -25.57 32.04
N ALA A 9 -4.01 -25.29 31.75
CA ALA A 9 -4.64 -25.53 30.46
C ALA A 9 -4.37 -24.43 29.41
N THR A 10 -3.74 -23.32 29.79
CA THR A 10 -3.48 -22.18 28.91
C THR A 10 -2.10 -22.29 28.26
N GLY A 11 -2.06 -22.18 26.93
CA GLY A 11 -0.81 -22.23 26.17
C GLY A 11 -0.08 -20.88 26.11
N VAL A 12 -0.75 -19.85 25.59
CA VAL A 12 -0.18 -18.51 25.37
C VAL A 12 -1.22 -17.46 25.75
N ALA A 13 -0.77 -16.36 26.37
CA ALA A 13 -1.59 -15.17 26.61
C ALA A 13 -0.82 -13.91 26.23
N ALA A 14 -1.52 -12.89 25.74
CA ALA A 14 -1.00 -11.55 25.50
C ALA A 14 -1.91 -10.53 26.19
N ILE A 15 -1.32 -9.59 26.93
CA ILE A 15 -2.05 -8.58 27.69
C ILE A 15 -1.46 -7.19 27.47
N GLY A 16 -2.32 -6.23 27.11
CA GLY A 16 -1.96 -4.82 27.00
C GLY A 16 -1.87 -4.18 28.38
N LEU A 17 -0.80 -3.44 28.63
CA LEU A 17 -0.49 -2.82 29.91
C LEU A 17 -0.63 -1.31 29.78
N LYS A 18 -1.47 -0.72 30.63
CA LYS A 18 -1.65 0.73 30.66
C LYS A 18 -0.45 1.41 31.29
N THR A 19 0.01 2.49 30.66
CA THR A 19 1.05 3.36 31.22
C THR A 19 0.52 4.79 31.39
N GLY A 20 1.28 5.62 32.10
CA GLY A 20 1.11 7.07 32.02
C GLY A 20 1.51 7.61 30.64
N LEU A 21 1.38 8.93 30.46
CA LEU A 21 1.88 9.63 29.29
C LEU A 21 3.41 9.54 29.27
N ILE A 22 3.96 9.22 28.10
CA ILE A 22 5.40 9.19 27.84
C ILE A 22 5.75 10.45 27.07
N PHE A 23 6.76 11.18 27.52
CA PHE A 23 7.26 12.43 26.97
C PHE A 23 8.70 12.30 26.46
N PRO A 24 9.17 13.28 25.67
CA PRO A 24 10.58 13.34 25.27
C PRO A 24 11.55 13.32 26.45
N ASN A 25 12.59 12.49 26.34
CA ASN A 25 13.66 12.25 27.32
C ASN A 25 13.25 11.45 28.56
N ASP A 26 12.07 10.84 28.58
CA ASP A 26 11.67 9.91 29.64
C ASP A 26 12.52 8.62 29.62
N ASP A 27 12.73 8.01 30.80
CA ASP A 27 13.38 6.71 30.91
C ASP A 27 12.39 5.58 30.60
N ILE A 28 12.36 5.18 29.31
CA ILE A 28 11.48 4.10 28.86
C ILE A 28 11.76 2.76 29.54
N ALA A 29 13.00 2.51 29.97
CA ALA A 29 13.36 1.27 30.67
C ALA A 29 12.77 1.25 32.08
N ALA A 30 12.85 2.38 32.80
CA ALA A 30 12.21 2.52 34.10
C ALA A 30 10.69 2.42 34.00
N ILE A 31 10.07 3.11 33.02
CA ILE A 31 8.61 3.09 32.82
C ILE A 31 8.13 1.68 32.49
N THR A 32 8.82 0.99 31.58
CA THR A 32 8.47 -0.39 31.21
C THR A 32 8.62 -1.34 32.38
N THR A 33 9.71 -1.20 33.15
CA THR A 33 9.94 -2.02 34.34
C THR A 33 8.85 -1.81 35.39
N GLU A 34 8.46 -0.57 35.66
CA GLU A 34 7.39 -0.23 36.60
C GLU A 34 6.05 -0.85 36.17
N ALA A 35 5.76 -0.87 34.87
CA ALA A 35 4.52 -1.42 34.34
C ALA A 35 4.41 -2.95 34.51
N VAL A 36 5.54 -3.68 34.54
CA VAL A 36 5.56 -5.16 34.55
C VAL A 36 5.98 -5.78 35.89
N LYS A 37 6.68 -5.03 36.76
CA LYS A 37 7.40 -5.58 37.93
C LYS A 37 6.56 -6.45 38.86
N SER A 38 5.26 -6.17 38.97
CA SER A 38 4.37 -6.86 39.91
C SER A 38 3.95 -8.25 39.47
N PHE A 39 4.12 -8.60 38.19
CA PHE A 39 3.57 -9.86 37.67
C PHE A 39 4.41 -10.49 36.55
N VAL A 40 5.59 -9.96 36.23
CA VAL A 40 6.52 -10.53 35.25
C VAL A 40 7.11 -11.85 35.73
N GLU A 41 7.28 -12.81 34.82
CA GLU A 41 7.85 -14.12 35.08
C GLU A 41 8.98 -14.46 34.11
N ASP A 42 9.78 -15.46 34.45
CA ASP A 42 10.84 -15.94 33.57
C ASP A 42 10.26 -16.41 32.23
N LYS A 43 10.95 -16.07 31.13
CA LYS A 43 10.56 -16.36 29.72
C LYS A 43 9.36 -15.57 29.20
N ASP A 44 8.86 -14.57 29.92
CA ASP A 44 7.95 -13.60 29.32
C ASP A 44 8.67 -12.80 28.22
N ILE A 45 7.89 -12.38 27.23
CA ILE A 45 8.33 -11.43 26.21
C ILE A 45 7.60 -10.10 26.45
N ILE A 46 8.36 -9.05 26.74
CA ILE A 46 7.84 -7.70 26.93
C ILE A 46 7.94 -6.96 25.61
N CYS A 47 6.81 -6.63 25.03
CA CYS A 47 6.70 -5.92 23.77
C CYS A 47 6.42 -4.44 24.06
N VAL A 48 7.18 -3.51 23.48
CA VAL A 48 6.99 -2.07 23.62
C VAL A 48 6.86 -1.46 22.23
N THR A 49 5.87 -0.61 22.00
CA THR A 49 5.68 0.03 20.68
C THR A 49 6.85 0.95 20.33
N GLU A 50 7.22 1.02 19.05
CA GLU A 50 8.26 1.92 18.56
C GLU A 50 7.98 3.39 18.92
N ALA A 51 6.71 3.74 19.11
CA ALA A 51 6.24 5.10 19.08
C ALA A 51 6.63 5.79 20.36
N VAL A 52 6.49 5.07 21.47
CA VAL A 52 6.85 5.54 22.79
C VAL A 52 8.35 5.49 23.00
N VAL A 53 9.05 4.54 22.38
CA VAL A 53 10.51 4.48 22.40
C VAL A 53 11.12 5.63 21.61
N ALA A 54 10.64 5.89 20.40
CA ALA A 54 11.07 7.02 19.59
C ALA A 54 10.78 8.35 20.29
N ARG A 55 9.60 8.47 20.90
CA ARG A 55 9.21 9.64 21.68
C ARG A 55 10.14 9.86 22.87
N SER A 56 10.40 8.83 23.67
CA SER A 56 11.31 8.94 24.83
C SER A 56 12.74 9.30 24.41
N GLN A 57 13.17 8.85 23.23
CA GLN A 57 14.45 9.22 22.62
C GLN A 57 14.45 10.61 21.94
N ASN A 58 13.35 11.37 22.01
CA ASN A 58 13.17 12.67 21.36
C ASN A 58 13.47 12.66 19.85
N ARG A 59 13.00 11.62 19.15
CA ARG A 59 13.27 11.37 17.74
C ARG A 59 12.31 12.13 16.81
N TYR A 60 12.62 13.40 16.57
CA TYR A 60 11.85 14.27 15.69
C TYR A 60 12.71 14.98 14.65
N ILE A 61 12.13 15.30 13.49
CA ILE A 61 12.76 16.11 12.45
C ILE A 61 11.72 17.04 11.81
N SER A 62 12.13 18.26 11.47
CA SER A 62 11.27 19.19 10.71
C SER A 62 11.37 18.94 9.20
N CYS A 63 10.34 19.30 8.43
CA CYS A 63 10.39 19.27 6.97
C CYS A 63 11.55 20.11 6.42
N SER A 64 11.90 21.23 7.06
CA SER A 64 13.02 22.08 6.65
C SER A 64 14.36 21.36 6.81
N ASP A 65 14.62 20.75 7.98
CA ASP A 65 15.86 20.00 8.22
C ASP A 65 15.96 18.78 7.29
N LEU A 66 14.84 18.09 7.07
CA LEU A 66 14.76 16.96 6.15
C LEU A 66 15.02 17.40 4.70
N ALA A 67 14.45 18.53 4.28
CA ALA A 67 14.67 19.09 2.94
C ALA A 67 16.15 19.42 2.70
N GLU A 68 16.84 19.99 3.69
CA GLU A 68 18.29 20.24 3.61
C GLU A 68 19.09 18.94 3.46
N ASP A 69 18.74 17.90 4.22
CA ASP A 69 19.39 16.60 4.15
C ASP A 69 19.19 15.94 2.78
N ILE A 70 17.94 15.94 2.27
CA ILE A 70 17.59 15.46 0.93
C ILE A 70 18.38 16.22 -0.13
N GLN A 71 18.41 17.55 -0.06
CA GLN A 71 19.11 18.40 -1.02
C GLN A 71 20.62 18.05 -1.07
N LYS A 72 21.25 17.84 0.09
CA LYS A 72 22.67 17.46 0.20
C LYS A 72 22.92 16.06 -0.35
N LYS A 73 22.14 15.07 0.05
CA LYS A 73 22.34 13.65 -0.34
C LYS A 73 22.03 13.37 -1.81
N LEU A 74 21.03 14.06 -2.38
CA LEU A 74 20.71 13.99 -3.81
C LEU A 74 21.48 15.00 -4.67
N ASN A 75 22.30 15.88 -4.06
CA ASN A 75 23.03 16.94 -4.73
C ASN A 75 22.14 17.81 -5.65
N LEU A 76 20.94 18.17 -5.18
CA LEU A 76 19.95 18.90 -5.97
C LEU A 76 20.32 20.37 -6.13
N LYS A 77 20.20 20.87 -7.36
CA LYS A 77 20.32 22.30 -7.68
C LYS A 77 18.94 22.97 -7.57
N PRO A 78 18.87 24.30 -7.48
CA PRO A 78 17.58 24.98 -7.56
C PRO A 78 16.88 24.62 -8.87
N LYS A 79 15.55 24.49 -8.82
CA LYS A 79 14.70 24.06 -9.94
C LYS A 79 14.99 22.65 -10.45
N SER A 80 15.50 21.76 -9.59
CA SER A 80 15.71 20.36 -9.96
C SER A 80 14.40 19.58 -10.09
N THR A 81 14.39 18.60 -10.99
CA THR A 81 13.30 17.63 -11.14
C THR A 81 13.61 16.39 -10.31
N LEU A 82 12.73 16.03 -9.39
CA LEU A 82 12.85 14.86 -8.52
C LEU A 82 11.76 13.84 -8.84
N ALA A 83 12.16 12.58 -9.07
CA ALA A 83 11.21 11.48 -9.21
C ALA A 83 10.97 10.79 -7.86
N VAL A 84 9.71 10.56 -7.52
CA VAL A 84 9.24 9.91 -6.29
C VAL A 84 8.52 8.62 -6.70
N ILE A 85 9.02 7.47 -6.26
CA ILE A 85 8.63 6.17 -6.80
C ILE A 85 7.88 5.34 -5.77
N SER A 86 6.70 4.85 -6.15
CA SER A 86 5.87 3.92 -5.37
C SER A 86 5.67 4.30 -3.89
N PRO A 87 5.30 5.55 -3.54
CA PRO A 87 4.98 5.86 -2.15
C PRO A 87 3.70 5.13 -1.71
N ILE A 88 3.65 4.76 -0.43
CA ILE A 88 2.40 4.33 0.22
C ILE A 88 1.41 5.50 0.19
N ALA A 89 0.14 5.24 -0.12
CA ALA A 89 -0.95 6.20 -0.09
C ALA A 89 -1.36 6.48 1.37
N SER A 90 -0.70 7.46 2.00
CA SER A 90 -0.90 7.75 3.43
C SER A 90 -0.63 9.21 3.79
N ARG A 91 -1.64 9.85 4.39
CA ARG A 91 -1.51 11.19 4.98
C ARG A 91 -0.52 11.20 6.16
N ASN A 92 -0.50 10.14 6.97
CA ASN A 92 0.30 10.08 8.19
C ASN A 92 1.75 9.67 7.92
N ARG A 93 2.00 8.79 6.96
CA ARG A 93 3.35 8.26 6.70
C ARG A 93 4.11 9.09 5.66
N PHE A 94 3.43 9.66 4.67
CA PHE A 94 4.13 10.20 3.49
C PHE A 94 3.89 11.68 3.18
N ALA A 95 2.77 12.29 3.58
CA ALA A 95 2.43 13.66 3.19
C ALA A 95 3.54 14.69 3.50
N LEU A 96 4.06 14.69 4.74
CA LEU A 96 5.13 15.61 5.14
C LEU A 96 6.51 15.23 4.57
N VAL A 97 6.74 13.95 4.28
CA VAL A 97 7.96 13.50 3.58
C VAL A 97 7.95 14.04 2.15
N LEU A 98 6.81 13.96 1.45
CA LEU A 98 6.63 14.52 0.11
C LEU A 98 6.81 16.04 0.09
N LYS A 99 6.25 16.75 1.09
CA LYS A 99 6.50 18.18 1.26
C LYS A 99 7.98 18.51 1.39
N ALA A 100 8.73 17.76 2.20
CA ALA A 100 10.17 17.97 2.36
C ALA A 100 10.96 17.65 1.06
N LEU A 101 10.57 16.61 0.32
CA LEU A 101 11.12 16.29 -1.01
C LEU A 101 10.90 17.44 -2.00
N ALA A 102 9.70 18.04 -2.00
CA ALA A 102 9.39 19.21 -2.80
C ALA A 102 10.23 20.44 -2.42
N MET A 103 10.32 20.75 -1.12
CA MET A 103 11.16 21.84 -0.61
C MET A 103 12.62 21.70 -1.03
N ALA A 104 13.16 20.47 -1.06
CA ALA A 104 14.54 20.20 -1.47
C ALA A 104 14.83 20.59 -2.92
N THR A 105 13.80 20.66 -3.78
CA THR A 105 13.95 21.07 -5.20
C THR A 105 14.12 22.58 -5.38
N ARG A 106 13.68 23.39 -4.41
CA ARG A 106 13.74 24.86 -4.40
C ARG A 106 13.15 25.48 -5.68
N GLY A 107 11.83 25.40 -5.84
CA GLY A 107 11.13 25.90 -7.02
C GLY A 107 11.21 24.96 -8.22
N GLY A 108 11.46 23.67 -7.99
CA GLY A 108 11.60 22.65 -9.04
C GLY A 108 10.33 21.88 -9.32
N LYS A 109 10.49 20.65 -9.77
CA LYS A 109 9.38 19.75 -10.14
C LYS A 109 9.49 18.43 -9.39
N VAL A 110 8.38 17.92 -8.88
CA VAL A 110 8.28 16.60 -8.29
C VAL A 110 7.35 15.75 -9.14
N ILE A 111 7.87 14.63 -9.63
CA ILE A 111 7.14 13.65 -10.42
C ILE A 111 6.87 12.44 -9.52
N VAL A 112 5.62 12.21 -9.15
CA VAL A 112 5.21 11.07 -8.33
C VAL A 112 4.68 9.96 -9.22
N GLN A 113 5.32 8.81 -9.16
CA GLN A 113 4.79 7.58 -9.73
C GLN A 113 4.07 6.78 -8.65
N LEU A 114 2.76 6.62 -8.84
CA LEU A 114 1.90 5.77 -8.02
C LEU A 114 1.68 4.43 -8.71
N SER A 115 1.81 3.34 -7.94
CA SER A 115 1.37 2.01 -8.35
C SER A 115 -0.15 2.00 -8.52
N MET A 116 -0.67 1.12 -9.39
CA MET A 116 -2.10 0.98 -9.63
C MET A 116 -2.54 -0.50 -9.66
N PRO A 117 -3.78 -0.82 -9.22
CA PRO A 117 -4.75 0.09 -8.59
C PRO A 117 -4.45 0.37 -7.12
N LEU A 118 -3.59 -0.45 -6.50
CA LEU A 118 -3.22 -0.36 -5.09
C LEU A 118 -1.73 -0.03 -4.93
N ASP A 119 -1.35 0.52 -3.78
CA ASP A 119 0.04 0.57 -3.35
C ASP A 119 0.54 -0.80 -2.82
N GLU A 120 1.78 -0.87 -2.34
CA GLU A 120 2.40 -2.12 -1.87
C GLU A 120 1.75 -2.72 -0.61
N VAL A 121 1.00 -1.91 0.17
CA VAL A 121 0.29 -2.37 1.37
C VAL A 121 -1.21 -2.52 1.14
N GLY A 122 -1.69 -2.26 -0.07
CA GLY A 122 -3.08 -2.47 -0.46
C GLY A 122 -3.98 -1.24 -0.34
N ASN A 123 -3.46 -0.05 -0.05
CA ASN A 123 -4.29 1.16 -0.08
C ASN A 123 -4.70 1.43 -1.53
N GLN A 124 -5.99 1.74 -1.71
CA GLN A 124 -6.52 2.08 -3.02
C GLN A 124 -6.02 3.46 -3.46
N VAL A 125 -5.41 3.49 -4.64
CA VAL A 125 -4.90 4.70 -5.29
C VAL A 125 -5.73 5.04 -6.53
N MET A 126 -6.30 4.02 -7.17
CA MET A 126 -7.23 4.12 -8.29
C MET A 126 -8.27 3.02 -8.16
N ASP A 127 -9.50 3.26 -8.61
CA ASP A 127 -10.51 2.21 -8.69
C ASP A 127 -10.02 1.04 -9.58
N GLU A 128 -10.17 -0.20 -9.09
CA GLU A 128 -9.61 -1.39 -9.74
C GLU A 128 -10.28 -1.69 -11.08
N GLU A 129 -11.61 -1.54 -11.16
CA GLU A 129 -12.37 -1.75 -12.40
C GLU A 129 -11.97 -0.70 -13.44
N PHE A 130 -11.87 0.57 -13.02
CA PHE A 130 -11.42 1.68 -13.85
C PHE A 130 -10.01 1.42 -14.38
N ALA A 131 -9.04 1.16 -13.50
CA ALA A 131 -7.63 0.96 -13.85
C ALA A 131 -7.46 -0.20 -14.84
N THR A 132 -8.04 -1.36 -14.52
CA THR A 132 -7.96 -2.56 -15.34
C THR A 132 -8.55 -2.33 -16.73
N THR A 133 -9.73 -1.70 -16.77
CA THR A 133 -10.41 -1.42 -18.03
C THR A 133 -9.68 -0.36 -18.85
N ARG A 134 -9.19 0.71 -18.22
CA ARG A 134 -8.44 1.79 -18.88
C ARG A 134 -7.19 1.25 -19.57
N ILE A 135 -6.35 0.51 -18.84
CA ILE A 135 -5.12 -0.08 -19.37
C ILE A 135 -5.42 -1.08 -20.49
N ARG A 136 -6.46 -1.91 -20.34
CA ARG A 136 -6.90 -2.84 -21.39
C ARG A 136 -7.30 -2.09 -22.67
N LEU A 137 -8.11 -1.04 -22.55
CA LEU A 137 -8.55 -0.23 -23.70
C LEU A 137 -7.36 0.42 -24.40
N LYS A 138 -6.41 1.00 -23.67
CA LYS A 138 -5.22 1.63 -24.25
C LYS A 138 -4.31 0.60 -24.94
N LYS A 139 -4.14 -0.60 -24.38
CA LYS A 139 -3.40 -1.71 -25.02
C LYS A 139 -4.05 -2.14 -26.33
N VAL A 140 -5.38 -2.33 -26.33
CA VAL A 140 -6.14 -2.67 -27.55
C VAL A 140 -6.02 -1.54 -28.58
N LEU A 141 -6.12 -0.28 -28.16
CA LEU A 141 -5.97 0.88 -29.05
C LEU A 141 -4.59 0.88 -29.73
N LYS A 142 -3.52 0.64 -28.97
CA LYS A 142 -2.16 0.53 -29.50
C LYS A 142 -2.08 -0.56 -30.57
N SER A 143 -2.51 -1.78 -30.26
CA SER A 143 -2.47 -2.90 -31.22
C SER A 143 -3.30 -2.63 -32.48
N LEU A 144 -4.48 -2.00 -32.34
CA LEU A 144 -5.31 -1.63 -33.48
C LEU A 144 -4.66 -0.55 -34.36
N ARG A 145 -4.00 0.45 -33.75
CA ARG A 145 -3.29 1.51 -34.48
C ARG A 145 -2.11 0.95 -35.28
N GLU A 146 -1.33 0.04 -34.69
CA GLU A 146 -0.22 -0.65 -35.35
C GLU A 146 -0.73 -1.52 -36.52
N ALA A 147 -1.85 -2.24 -36.35
CA ALA A 147 -2.43 -3.05 -37.42
C ALA A 147 -3.13 -2.22 -38.52
N ARG A 148 -3.60 -1.00 -38.20
CA ARG A 148 -4.36 -0.13 -39.12
C ARG A 148 -3.59 0.23 -40.37
N GLU A 149 -2.26 0.35 -40.31
CA GLU A 149 -1.45 0.78 -41.45
C GLU A 149 -1.77 0.00 -42.74
N ASN A 150 -2.17 -1.28 -42.61
CA ASN A 150 -2.53 -2.13 -43.74
C ASN A 150 -4.05 -2.42 -43.86
N THR A 151 -4.90 -1.93 -42.95
CA THR A 151 -6.34 -2.29 -42.86
C THR A 151 -7.21 -1.10 -42.39
N PRO A 152 -7.67 -0.22 -43.31
CA PRO A 152 -8.51 0.94 -42.97
C PRO A 152 -9.82 0.61 -42.24
N GLN A 153 -10.33 -0.61 -42.40
CA GLN A 153 -11.55 -1.11 -41.76
C GLN A 153 -11.43 -1.13 -40.23
N LEU A 154 -10.21 -1.19 -39.68
CA LEU A 154 -9.97 -1.15 -38.23
C LEU A 154 -10.37 0.18 -37.59
N ASN A 155 -10.60 1.24 -38.37
CA ASN A 155 -11.15 2.50 -37.86
C ASN A 155 -12.50 2.31 -37.14
N VAL A 156 -13.28 1.29 -37.50
CA VAL A 156 -14.55 0.95 -36.83
C VAL A 156 -14.32 0.46 -35.40
N LEU A 157 -13.23 -0.26 -35.15
CA LEU A 157 -12.86 -0.71 -33.80
C LEU A 157 -12.19 0.41 -33.02
N ILE A 158 -11.32 1.18 -33.67
CA ILE A 158 -10.61 2.31 -33.05
C ILE A 158 -11.61 3.34 -32.52
N ARG A 159 -12.65 3.70 -33.28
CA ARG A 159 -13.68 4.64 -32.80
C ARG A 159 -14.41 4.14 -31.54
N GLU A 160 -14.64 2.83 -31.42
CA GLU A 160 -15.35 2.23 -30.27
C GLU A 160 -14.46 2.29 -29.03
N ILE A 161 -13.16 2.02 -29.18
CA ILE A 161 -12.19 2.17 -28.09
C ILE A 161 -12.04 3.64 -27.68
N ILE A 162 -11.97 4.57 -28.63
CA ILE A 162 -11.89 6.02 -28.34
C ILE A 162 -13.16 6.51 -27.62
N ALA A 163 -14.35 6.06 -28.08
CA ALA A 163 -15.60 6.33 -27.38
C ALA A 163 -15.58 5.77 -25.95
N ALA A 164 -15.13 4.52 -25.76
CA ALA A 164 -15.02 3.90 -24.44
C ALA A 164 -14.05 4.65 -23.50
N LEU A 165 -12.89 5.09 -24.00
CA LEU A 165 -11.93 5.88 -23.23
C LEU A 165 -12.52 7.23 -22.79
N LYS A 166 -13.22 7.93 -23.70
CA LYS A 166 -13.86 9.21 -23.35
C LYS A 166 -15.06 9.01 -22.41
N LEU A 167 -15.84 7.96 -22.58
CA LEU A 167 -16.91 7.61 -21.63
C LEU A 167 -16.36 7.37 -20.23
N GLN A 168 -15.24 6.64 -20.11
CA GLN A 168 -14.60 6.43 -18.82
C GLN A 168 -14.15 7.75 -18.18
N GLU A 169 -13.57 8.67 -18.97
CA GLU A 169 -13.19 10.02 -18.54
C GLU A 169 -14.40 10.86 -18.07
N LEU A 170 -15.59 10.61 -18.63
CA LEU A 170 -16.86 11.21 -18.22
C LEU A 170 -17.55 10.48 -17.05
N GLY A 171 -16.90 9.47 -16.45
CA GLY A 171 -17.40 8.74 -15.28
C GLY A 171 -18.29 7.53 -15.57
N TYR A 172 -18.33 7.04 -16.81
CA TYR A 172 -19.05 5.80 -17.15
C TYR A 172 -18.17 4.57 -16.91
N ASN A 173 -18.74 3.49 -16.37
CA ASN A 173 -18.04 2.20 -16.26
C ASN A 173 -18.28 1.38 -17.53
N ILE A 174 -17.20 0.94 -18.19
CA ILE A 174 -17.29 0.16 -19.44
C ILE A 174 -17.39 -1.33 -19.11
N LEU A 175 -18.59 -1.90 -19.25
CA LEU A 175 -18.86 -3.30 -18.92
C LEU A 175 -18.43 -4.24 -20.05
N SER A 176 -18.76 -3.90 -21.30
CA SER A 176 -18.35 -4.70 -22.47
C SER A 176 -18.31 -3.91 -23.77
N ILE A 177 -17.58 -4.43 -24.76
CA ILE A 177 -17.49 -3.91 -26.12
C ILE A 177 -17.71 -5.09 -27.07
N ARG A 178 -18.87 -5.16 -27.73
CA ARG A 178 -19.29 -6.35 -28.51
C ARG A 178 -18.21 -6.89 -29.44
N LYS A 179 -17.58 -6.03 -30.23
CA LYS A 179 -16.61 -6.42 -31.26
C LYS A 179 -15.23 -6.81 -30.71
N ILE A 180 -14.97 -6.57 -29.43
CA ILE A 180 -13.69 -6.85 -28.78
C ILE A 180 -13.82 -8.00 -27.78
N THR A 181 -14.84 -7.98 -26.92
CA THR A 181 -15.02 -9.00 -25.88
C THR A 181 -15.79 -10.23 -26.35
N GLY A 182 -16.45 -10.16 -27.52
CA GLY A 182 -17.25 -11.26 -28.08
C GLY A 182 -18.56 -11.56 -27.33
N THR A 183 -18.78 -10.91 -26.18
CA THR A 183 -19.93 -11.11 -25.27
C THR A 183 -20.85 -9.89 -25.15
N GLY A 184 -20.51 -8.77 -25.80
CA GLY A 184 -21.26 -7.52 -25.68
C GLY A 184 -22.54 -7.47 -26.51
N ILE A 185 -23.59 -6.86 -25.95
CA ILE A 185 -24.93 -6.80 -26.58
C ILE A 185 -25.15 -5.48 -27.33
N ALA A 186 -24.25 -4.51 -27.23
CA ALA A 186 -24.21 -3.31 -28.06
C ALA A 186 -22.76 -3.02 -28.46
N ASP A 187 -22.52 -2.08 -29.38
CA ASP A 187 -21.15 -1.63 -29.66
C ASP A 187 -20.43 -1.30 -28.34
N LEU A 188 -21.10 -0.62 -27.39
CA LEU A 188 -20.68 -0.46 -26.00
C LEU A 188 -21.83 -0.75 -25.03
N THR A 189 -21.57 -1.51 -23.97
CA THR A 189 -22.47 -1.64 -22.82
C THR A 189 -21.78 -1.03 -21.60
N VAL A 190 -22.46 -0.08 -20.95
CA VAL A 190 -21.87 0.74 -19.91
C VAL A 190 -22.80 0.89 -18.72
N ARG A 191 -22.24 1.26 -17.57
CA ARG A 191 -22.99 1.80 -16.44
C ARG A 191 -22.79 3.31 -16.42
N THR A 192 -23.88 4.08 -16.35
CA THR A 192 -23.81 5.54 -16.28
C THR A 192 -23.29 6.01 -14.91
N PRO A 193 -22.88 7.27 -14.77
CA PRO A 193 -22.49 7.83 -13.47
C PRO A 193 -23.57 7.68 -12.38
N GLU A 194 -24.84 7.63 -12.77
CA GLU A 194 -25.99 7.41 -11.88
C GLU A 194 -26.25 5.93 -11.55
N GLY A 195 -25.41 5.02 -12.06
CA GLY A 195 -25.50 3.58 -11.80
C GLY A 195 -26.41 2.80 -12.74
N LYS A 196 -27.00 3.44 -13.75
CA LYS A 196 -27.96 2.82 -14.68
C LYS A 196 -27.26 2.01 -15.76
N LEU A 197 -27.83 0.87 -16.15
CA LEU A 197 -27.33 0.11 -17.29
C LEU A 197 -27.75 0.80 -18.60
N ALA A 198 -26.77 1.08 -19.45
CA ALA A 198 -27.00 1.75 -20.73
C ALA A 198 -26.32 0.99 -21.88
N VAL A 199 -26.95 1.07 -23.06
CA VAL A 199 -26.39 0.59 -24.33
C VAL A 199 -26.03 1.77 -25.21
N ALA A 200 -24.85 1.74 -25.82
CA ALA A 200 -24.40 2.80 -26.70
C ALA A 200 -24.01 2.25 -28.09
N GLU A 201 -24.57 2.88 -29.12
CA GLU A 201 -24.22 2.62 -30.51
C GLU A 201 -23.25 3.67 -31.03
N VAL A 202 -22.13 3.22 -31.59
CA VAL A 202 -21.04 4.10 -32.03
C VAL A 202 -21.11 4.25 -33.56
N THR A 203 -21.05 5.48 -34.06
CA THR A 203 -21.11 5.84 -35.48
C THR A 203 -20.00 6.84 -35.85
N PHE A 204 -19.77 7.07 -37.15
CA PHE A 204 -18.91 8.18 -37.59
C PHE A 204 -19.70 9.48 -37.83
N ALA A 205 -20.95 9.38 -38.29
CA ALA A 205 -21.74 10.56 -38.69
C ALA A 205 -23.26 10.34 -38.65
N ASN A 206 -23.75 9.13 -38.93
CA ASN A 206 -25.19 8.87 -39.06
C ASN A 206 -25.83 8.60 -37.68
N LEU A 207 -26.12 9.68 -36.94
CA LEU A 207 -26.75 9.61 -35.62
C LEU A 207 -28.17 9.04 -35.68
N GLU A 208 -29.00 9.44 -36.65
CA GLU A 208 -30.40 9.00 -36.75
C GLU A 208 -30.55 7.48 -36.93
N LYS A 209 -29.73 6.89 -37.81
CA LYS A 209 -29.72 5.42 -37.97
C LYS A 209 -29.23 4.72 -36.70
N ALA A 210 -28.23 5.29 -36.03
CA ALA A 210 -27.65 4.71 -34.82
C ALA A 210 -28.61 4.83 -33.63
N LYS A 211 -29.40 5.92 -33.51
CA LYS A 211 -30.46 6.06 -32.50
C LYS A 211 -31.47 4.93 -32.58
N LYS A 212 -32.01 4.68 -33.77
CA LYS A 212 -33.00 3.60 -33.97
C LYS A 212 -32.44 2.24 -33.53
N LYS A 213 -31.20 1.94 -33.91
CA LYS A 213 -30.51 0.70 -33.53
C LYS A 213 -30.25 0.61 -32.02
N ALA A 214 -29.87 1.72 -31.37
CA ALA A 214 -29.65 1.75 -29.92
C ALA A 214 -30.95 1.46 -29.15
N ILE A 215 -32.07 2.04 -29.58
CA ILE A 215 -33.40 1.79 -28.99
C ILE A 215 -33.81 0.32 -29.16
N GLU A 216 -33.62 -0.25 -30.36
CA GLU A 216 -33.91 -1.66 -30.63
C GLU A 216 -33.08 -2.58 -29.71
N ILE A 217 -31.78 -2.33 -29.58
CA ILE A 217 -30.90 -3.12 -28.71
C ILE A 217 -31.29 -3.00 -27.23
N LYS A 218 -31.67 -1.81 -26.78
CA LYS A 218 -32.11 -1.61 -25.39
C LYS A 218 -33.31 -2.50 -25.05
N GLN A 219 -34.26 -2.68 -25.98
CA GLN A 219 -35.42 -3.56 -25.78
C GLN A 219 -35.03 -5.03 -25.62
N ASP A 220 -33.92 -5.45 -26.23
CA ASP A 220 -33.41 -6.81 -26.17
C ASP A 220 -32.50 -7.08 -24.96
N VAL A 221 -32.03 -6.04 -24.26
CA VAL A 221 -31.13 -6.15 -23.09
C VAL A 221 -31.92 -6.02 -21.80
N ASP A 222 -32.02 -7.12 -21.06
CA ASP A 222 -32.67 -7.14 -19.77
C ASP A 222 -32.00 -6.16 -18.79
N GLY A 223 -32.81 -5.31 -18.16
CA GLY A 223 -32.38 -4.27 -17.23
C GLY A 223 -31.72 -3.03 -17.86
N ALA A 224 -31.61 -2.90 -19.18
CA ALA A 224 -31.09 -1.67 -19.80
C ALA A 224 -32.10 -0.52 -19.69
N GLU A 225 -31.72 0.54 -18.97
CA GLU A 225 -32.58 1.69 -18.68
C GLU A 225 -32.41 2.83 -19.69
N GLN A 226 -31.25 2.90 -20.36
CA GLN A 226 -30.92 3.99 -21.29
C GLN A 226 -30.31 3.49 -22.60
N ALA A 227 -30.58 4.23 -23.68
CA ALA A 227 -29.96 4.03 -24.98
C ALA A 227 -29.24 5.32 -25.39
N MET A 228 -27.99 5.20 -25.81
CA MET A 228 -27.14 6.33 -26.20
C MET A 228 -26.64 6.16 -27.62
N VAL A 229 -26.39 7.29 -28.28
CA VAL A 229 -25.72 7.34 -29.57
C VAL A 229 -24.46 8.17 -29.46
N ILE A 230 -23.37 7.65 -30.04
CA ILE A 230 -22.05 8.30 -29.99
C ILE A 230 -21.50 8.40 -31.41
N ALA A 231 -21.36 9.60 -31.95
CA ALA A 231 -20.61 9.84 -33.18
C ALA A 231 -19.17 10.22 -32.86
N VAL A 232 -18.20 9.54 -33.48
CA VAL A 232 -16.77 9.79 -33.28
C VAL A 232 -16.17 10.27 -34.59
N ASP A 233 -15.67 11.49 -34.60
CA ASP A 233 -14.86 12.04 -35.69
C ASP A 233 -13.37 11.90 -35.33
N LEU A 234 -12.73 10.91 -35.95
CA LEU A 234 -11.30 10.64 -35.73
C LEU A 234 -10.38 11.73 -36.32
N GLY A 235 -10.85 12.50 -37.30
CA GLY A 235 -10.03 13.52 -37.97
C GLY A 235 -10.04 14.85 -37.23
N HIS A 236 -11.20 15.25 -36.72
CA HIS A 236 -11.36 16.49 -35.94
C HIS A 236 -11.24 16.28 -34.43
N HIS A 237 -11.03 15.04 -34.00
CA HIS A 237 -10.93 14.63 -32.60
C HIS A 237 -12.15 15.00 -31.75
N LYS A 238 -13.34 14.87 -32.35
CA LYS A 238 -14.62 15.19 -31.69
C LYS A 238 -15.45 13.95 -31.43
N ILE A 239 -16.14 13.94 -30.30
CA ILE A 239 -17.15 12.95 -29.95
C ILE A 239 -18.46 13.70 -29.70
N VAL A 240 -19.53 13.31 -30.39
CA VAL A 240 -20.87 13.82 -30.18
C VAL A 240 -21.71 12.73 -29.52
N MET A 241 -22.27 13.01 -28.35
CA MET A 241 -23.08 12.08 -27.58
C MET A 241 -24.49 12.61 -27.41
N ALA A 242 -25.50 11.76 -27.57
CA ALA A 242 -26.88 12.08 -27.27
C ALA A 242 -27.60 10.87 -26.67
N ASP A 243 -28.63 11.13 -25.88
CA ASP A 243 -29.64 10.13 -25.56
C ASP A 243 -30.41 9.77 -26.85
N ALA A 244 -30.70 8.49 -27.05
CA ALA A 244 -31.37 8.01 -28.25
C ALA A 244 -32.90 8.17 -28.19
N GLU A 245 -33.48 8.24 -27.00
CA GLU A 245 -34.92 8.28 -26.75
C GLU A 245 -35.44 9.70 -26.49
N THR A 246 -34.61 10.60 -25.96
CA THR A 246 -35.00 11.99 -25.71
C THR A 246 -34.58 12.94 -26.85
N THR A 247 -35.25 14.09 -26.94
CA THR A 247 -34.86 15.22 -27.81
C THR A 247 -33.75 16.09 -27.20
N ASP A 248 -33.01 15.58 -26.21
CA ASP A 248 -31.96 16.35 -25.55
C ASP A 248 -30.85 16.77 -26.54
N GLU A 249 -30.27 17.94 -26.27
CA GLU A 249 -29.20 18.48 -27.11
C GLU A 249 -27.96 17.57 -27.06
N ALA A 250 -27.46 17.21 -28.24
CA ALA A 250 -26.25 16.44 -28.38
C ALA A 250 -25.06 17.21 -27.81
N LYS A 251 -24.30 16.59 -26.91
CA LYS A 251 -23.09 17.18 -26.31
C LYS A 251 -21.87 16.82 -27.14
N THR A 252 -21.05 17.81 -27.44
CA THR A 252 -19.80 17.61 -28.17
C THR A 252 -18.60 17.71 -27.21
N TYR A 253 -17.73 16.72 -27.27
CA TYR A 253 -16.51 16.61 -26.48
C TYR A 253 -15.29 16.58 -27.40
N ASP A 254 -14.17 17.11 -26.90
CA ASP A 254 -12.86 17.01 -27.54
C ASP A 254 -12.04 15.93 -26.84
N PHE A 255 -11.41 15.05 -27.62
CA PHE A 255 -10.44 14.07 -27.11
C PHE A 255 -9.01 14.31 -27.63
N GLY A 256 -8.80 15.37 -28.41
CA GLY A 256 -7.50 15.80 -28.91
C GLY A 256 -6.45 15.97 -27.80
N PRO A 257 -6.76 16.63 -26.67
CA PRO A 257 -5.83 16.79 -25.55
C PRO A 257 -5.34 15.47 -24.93
N GLN A 258 -6.10 14.36 -25.08
CA GLN A 258 -5.74 13.05 -24.55
C GLN A 258 -4.96 12.19 -25.54
N LEU A 259 -4.77 12.61 -26.80
CA LEU A 259 -4.14 11.75 -27.83
C LEU A 259 -2.76 11.25 -27.44
N GLU A 260 -1.90 12.12 -26.90
CA GLU A 260 -0.57 11.74 -26.42
C GLU A 260 -0.65 10.71 -25.29
N SER A 261 -1.55 10.92 -24.33
CA SER A 261 -1.76 9.97 -23.24
C SER A 261 -2.22 8.60 -23.76
N TYR A 262 -3.05 8.57 -24.80
CA TYR A 262 -3.54 7.32 -25.41
C TYR A 262 -2.45 6.53 -26.15
N HIS A 263 -1.31 7.13 -26.48
CA HIS A 263 -0.17 6.42 -27.07
C HIS A 263 0.62 5.59 -26.05
N ASP A 264 0.52 5.91 -24.76
CA ASP A 264 1.21 5.17 -23.70
C ASP A 264 0.25 4.19 -23.00
N PRO A 265 0.29 2.89 -23.33
CA PRO A 265 -0.71 1.94 -22.87
C PRO A 265 -0.52 1.50 -21.40
N ASP A 266 0.59 1.86 -20.77
CA ASP A 266 0.95 1.37 -19.43
C ASP A 266 0.84 2.46 -18.35
N VAL A 267 0.48 3.68 -18.72
CA VAL A 267 0.35 4.83 -17.81
C VAL A 267 -1.07 5.37 -17.87
N VAL A 268 -1.60 5.86 -16.75
CA VAL A 268 -2.78 6.74 -16.73
C VAL A 268 -2.30 8.09 -16.22
N TYR A 269 -2.45 9.12 -17.04
CA TYR A 269 -2.02 10.49 -16.73
C TYR A 269 -3.15 11.30 -16.07
N ILE A 270 -2.82 12.36 -15.32
CA ILE A 270 -3.85 13.19 -14.66
C ILE A 270 -4.82 13.82 -15.67
N ASN A 271 -4.34 14.25 -16.84
CA ASN A 271 -5.18 14.87 -17.88
C ASN A 271 -6.24 13.91 -18.46
N GLU A 272 -6.12 12.61 -18.22
CA GLU A 272 -7.09 11.59 -18.59
C GLU A 272 -8.26 11.48 -17.62
N LEU A 273 -8.15 12.08 -16.44
CA LEU A 273 -9.07 11.85 -15.32
C LEU A 273 -10.07 12.99 -15.14
N GLU A 274 -9.96 14.11 -15.86
CA GLU A 274 -10.78 15.32 -15.68
C GLU A 274 -11.11 15.60 -14.19
N ASN A 275 -12.37 15.36 -13.78
CA ASN A 275 -12.86 15.56 -12.40
C ASN A 275 -13.01 14.27 -11.59
N ILE A 276 -12.62 13.12 -12.14
CA ILE A 276 -12.69 11.83 -11.46
C ILE A 276 -11.74 11.84 -10.27
N LYS A 277 -12.30 11.46 -9.12
CA LYS A 277 -11.57 11.25 -7.88
C LYS A 277 -11.60 9.79 -7.49
N PHE A 278 -10.47 9.30 -7.00
CA PHE A 278 -10.34 7.96 -6.46
C PHE A 278 -10.11 8.08 -4.95
N SER A 279 -11.14 8.54 -4.25
CA SER A 279 -11.10 8.64 -2.80
C SER A 279 -10.91 7.26 -2.18
N HIS A 280 -9.96 7.17 -1.26
CA HIS A 280 -9.73 5.95 -0.50
C HIS A 280 -11.01 5.55 0.26
N PRO A 281 -11.43 4.27 0.20
CA PRO A 281 -12.74 3.83 0.70
C PRO A 281 -12.96 4.09 2.20
N ILE A 282 -11.87 4.12 2.97
CA ILE A 282 -11.92 4.31 4.43
C ILE A 282 -11.75 5.77 4.83
N THR A 283 -10.80 6.49 4.22
CA THR A 283 -10.40 7.84 4.68
C THR A 283 -11.11 8.95 3.91
N GLY A 284 -11.69 8.65 2.75
CA GLY A 284 -12.30 9.61 1.84
C GLY A 284 -11.29 10.50 1.08
N ILE A 285 -9.99 10.34 1.35
CA ILE A 285 -8.94 11.17 0.77
C ILE A 285 -8.60 10.68 -0.64
N ASP A 286 -8.56 11.61 -1.60
CA ASP A 286 -7.91 11.37 -2.90
C ASP A 286 -6.41 11.69 -2.75
N TYR A 287 -5.57 10.66 -2.86
CA TYR A 287 -4.14 10.79 -2.62
C TYR A 287 -3.40 11.52 -3.75
N ARG A 288 -3.95 11.59 -4.97
CA ARG A 288 -3.40 12.46 -6.02
C ARG A 288 -3.56 13.92 -5.59
N ASP A 289 -4.76 14.30 -5.17
CA ASP A 289 -5.04 15.69 -4.76
C ASP A 289 -4.18 16.08 -3.54
N LEU A 290 -4.14 15.23 -2.51
CA LEU A 290 -3.31 15.46 -1.32
C LEU A 290 -1.83 15.61 -1.69
N TYR A 291 -1.30 14.76 -2.57
CA TYR A 291 0.12 14.78 -2.90
C TYR A 291 0.50 15.98 -3.74
N ILE A 292 -0.36 16.42 -4.66
CA ILE A 292 -0.16 17.68 -5.38
C ILE A 292 -0.16 18.85 -4.40
N GLU A 293 -1.11 18.92 -3.46
CA GLU A 293 -1.16 19.97 -2.43
C GLU A 293 0.12 20.00 -1.58
N MET A 294 0.64 18.83 -1.17
CA MET A 294 1.88 18.75 -0.40
C MET A 294 3.09 19.24 -1.19
N ILE A 295 3.16 18.93 -2.49
CA ILE A 295 4.23 19.39 -3.37
C ILE A 295 4.17 20.91 -3.54
N GLU A 296 2.99 21.47 -3.81
CA GLU A 296 2.77 22.91 -3.95
C GLU A 296 3.10 23.66 -2.66
N SER A 297 2.74 23.09 -1.50
CA SER A 297 3.08 23.66 -0.18
C SER A 297 4.59 23.66 0.11
N GLY A 298 5.37 22.88 -0.65
CA GLY A 298 6.82 22.84 -0.63
C GLY A 298 7.48 23.71 -1.70
N ASP A 299 6.72 24.58 -2.39
CA ASP A 299 7.20 25.46 -3.46
C ASP A 299 7.81 24.67 -4.65
N ALA A 300 7.07 23.68 -5.16
CA ALA A 300 7.43 22.93 -6.37
C ALA A 300 6.20 22.63 -7.25
N GLU A 301 6.43 22.36 -8.53
CA GLU A 301 5.42 21.88 -9.46
C GLU A 301 5.20 20.38 -9.28
N GLY A 302 3.95 19.94 -9.12
CA GLY A 302 3.59 18.54 -8.93
C GLY A 302 3.06 17.88 -10.20
N GLU A 303 3.55 16.68 -10.49
CA GLU A 303 2.98 15.80 -11.50
C GLU A 303 2.79 14.39 -10.92
N VAL A 304 1.64 13.77 -11.15
CA VAL A 304 1.37 12.37 -10.76
C VAL A 304 1.16 11.53 -12.02
N LEU A 305 1.79 10.36 -12.05
CA LEU A 305 1.51 9.32 -13.04
C LEU A 305 1.13 8.04 -12.30
N PHE A 306 0.05 7.42 -12.76
CA PHE A 306 -0.34 6.09 -12.29
C PHE A 306 0.24 5.08 -13.28
N THR A 307 1.04 4.12 -12.81
CA THR A 307 1.58 3.02 -13.63
C THR A 307 2.24 1.98 -12.74
N ASN A 308 2.30 0.73 -13.20
CA ASN A 308 3.11 -0.32 -12.55
C ASN A 308 4.52 -0.43 -13.11
N ASN A 309 4.88 0.39 -14.11
CA ASN A 309 6.24 0.52 -14.59
C ASN A 309 6.88 1.81 -14.03
N PRO A 310 7.66 1.73 -12.95
CA PRO A 310 8.21 2.92 -12.30
C PRO A 310 9.20 3.69 -13.19
N LEU A 311 9.76 3.06 -14.23
CA LEU A 311 10.71 3.70 -15.15
C LEU A 311 10.04 4.73 -16.07
N LYS A 312 8.70 4.75 -16.13
CA LYS A 312 7.94 5.75 -16.91
C LYS A 312 8.13 7.18 -16.47
N VAL A 313 8.72 7.41 -15.30
CA VAL A 313 9.17 8.75 -14.90
C VAL A 313 10.17 9.35 -15.88
N TYR A 314 11.00 8.55 -16.56
CA TYR A 314 11.98 9.03 -17.55
C TYR A 314 11.31 9.60 -18.81
N ASP A 315 10.08 9.20 -19.13
CA ASP A 315 9.31 9.73 -20.24
C ASP A 315 8.80 11.17 -19.96
N ARG A 316 8.99 11.67 -18.73
CA ARG A 316 8.55 13.01 -18.29
C ARG A 316 9.64 14.09 -18.37
N GLY A 317 10.78 13.73 -18.96
CA GLY A 317 11.91 14.63 -19.17
C GLY A 317 13.10 14.33 -18.25
N TYR A 318 14.03 15.28 -18.18
CA TYR A 318 15.26 15.10 -17.42
C TYR A 318 15.00 15.12 -15.91
N ILE A 319 15.50 14.11 -15.21
CA ILE A 319 15.39 13.92 -13.76
C ILE A 319 16.77 14.18 -13.13
N ASN A 320 16.82 14.89 -12.00
CA ASN A 320 18.05 15.20 -11.27
C ASN A 320 18.33 14.25 -10.09
N GLY A 321 17.32 13.53 -9.61
CA GLY A 321 17.43 12.54 -8.54
C GLY A 321 16.19 11.67 -8.46
N VAL A 322 16.33 10.50 -7.83
CA VAL A 322 15.24 9.55 -7.62
C VAL A 322 15.13 9.22 -6.14
N CYS A 323 13.92 9.33 -5.60
CA CYS A 323 13.56 8.90 -4.25
C CYS A 323 12.60 7.71 -4.33
N ILE A 324 13.12 6.52 -4.03
CA ILE A 324 12.33 5.31 -3.86
C ILE A 324 11.57 5.42 -2.53
N SER A 325 10.26 5.61 -2.65
CA SER A 325 9.35 5.85 -1.53
C SER A 325 8.55 4.63 -1.10
N ALA A 326 8.75 3.50 -1.78
CA ALA A 326 8.33 2.20 -1.26
C ALA A 326 9.05 1.90 0.05
N VAL A 327 8.34 1.27 0.97
CA VAL A 327 8.84 0.72 2.23
C VAL A 327 9.38 -0.68 1.99
N HIS A 328 8.57 -1.60 1.47
CA HIS A 328 8.94 -3.03 1.40
C HIS A 328 9.69 -3.38 0.12
N GLU A 329 9.29 -2.81 -1.02
CA GLU A 329 9.94 -3.05 -2.32
C GLU A 329 11.18 -2.17 -2.58
N ARG A 330 11.62 -1.38 -1.59
CA ARG A 330 12.65 -0.34 -1.76
C ARG A 330 13.96 -0.83 -2.38
N ASP A 331 14.48 -1.96 -1.92
CA ASP A 331 15.80 -2.45 -2.36
C ASP A 331 15.72 -2.96 -3.80
N LYS A 332 14.65 -3.70 -4.12
CA LYS A 332 14.35 -4.18 -5.47
C LYS A 332 14.17 -3.01 -6.45
N LEU A 333 13.45 -1.96 -6.06
CA LEU A 333 13.26 -0.77 -6.89
C LEU A 333 14.54 0.05 -7.03
N LYS A 334 15.34 0.20 -5.96
CA LYS A 334 16.65 0.86 -6.03
C LYS A 334 17.59 0.12 -6.99
N GLU A 335 17.61 -1.22 -6.93
CA GLU A 335 18.38 -2.07 -7.84
C GLU A 335 17.88 -1.95 -9.29
N LEU A 336 16.56 -1.89 -9.50
CA LEU A 336 15.97 -1.67 -10.83
C LEU A 336 16.46 -0.36 -11.46
N PHE A 337 16.40 0.76 -10.74
CA PHE A 337 16.87 2.05 -11.27
C PHE A 337 18.38 2.06 -11.51
N THR A 338 19.15 1.46 -10.60
CA THR A 338 20.62 1.39 -10.72
C THR A 338 21.03 0.54 -11.92
N SER A 339 20.41 -0.62 -12.12
CA SER A 339 20.68 -1.53 -13.24
C SER A 339 20.18 -1.00 -14.59
N PHE A 340 19.13 -0.18 -14.59
CA PHE A 340 18.66 0.54 -15.78
C PHE A 340 19.60 1.69 -16.19
N GLY A 341 20.64 1.98 -15.41
CA GLY A 341 21.66 2.97 -15.74
C GLY A 341 21.29 4.39 -15.31
N ALA A 342 20.55 4.55 -14.21
CA ALA A 342 20.32 5.86 -13.61
C ALA A 342 21.66 6.59 -13.38
N MET A 343 21.89 7.69 -14.11
CA MET A 343 23.08 8.53 -13.99
C MET A 343 22.96 9.60 -12.91
N VAL A 344 21.93 9.48 -12.06
CA VAL A 344 21.59 10.42 -10.99
C VAL A 344 21.51 9.69 -9.65
N PRO A 345 21.67 10.40 -8.53
CA PRO A 345 21.52 9.78 -7.21
C PRO A 345 20.14 9.11 -7.03
N VAL A 346 20.16 7.86 -6.58
CA VAL A 346 18.96 7.07 -6.25
C VAL A 346 19.00 6.74 -4.76
N LEU A 347 18.08 7.31 -4.00
CA LEU A 347 17.95 7.12 -2.55
C LEU A 347 16.61 6.50 -2.19
N THR A 348 16.55 5.84 -1.04
CA THR A 348 15.31 5.35 -0.43
C THR A 348 14.90 6.26 0.74
N LEU A 349 13.69 6.07 1.28
CA LEU A 349 13.30 6.73 2.54
C LEU A 349 14.21 6.39 3.72
N GLN A 350 14.90 5.24 3.68
CA GLN A 350 15.86 4.86 4.71
C GLN A 350 17.16 5.69 4.63
N ASP A 351 17.50 6.18 3.43
CA ASP A 351 18.72 6.93 3.18
C ASP A 351 18.60 8.42 3.55
N ILE A 352 17.38 8.96 3.69
CA ILE A 352 17.11 10.39 3.98
C ILE A 352 16.67 10.60 5.43
N GLY A 353 17.18 11.63 6.08
CA GLY A 353 17.08 11.83 7.53
C GLY A 353 18.18 11.10 8.33
N PRO A 354 18.07 11.10 9.66
CA PRO A 354 19.07 10.49 10.53
C PRO A 354 18.95 8.97 10.57
N GLY A 355 20.09 8.29 10.50
CA GLY A 355 20.18 6.83 10.61
C GLY A 355 19.69 6.28 11.97
N PRO A 356 19.45 4.96 12.05
CA PRO A 356 19.66 3.96 10.99
C PRO A 356 18.46 3.82 10.02
N TRP A 357 17.34 4.47 10.32
CA TRP A 357 16.08 4.28 9.61
C TRP A 357 15.70 5.41 8.64
N GLY A 358 16.39 6.55 8.70
CA GLY A 358 15.96 7.72 7.94
C GLY A 358 14.52 8.09 8.30
N VAL A 359 13.64 8.18 7.28
CA VAL A 359 12.21 8.48 7.42
C VAL A 359 11.28 7.34 7.01
N ILE A 360 11.81 6.14 6.75
CA ILE A 360 11.03 5.00 6.19
C ILE A 360 9.82 4.56 7.03
N GLY A 361 9.92 4.64 8.36
CA GLY A 361 8.82 4.38 9.29
C GLY A 361 8.42 5.63 10.07
N SER A 362 8.64 6.83 9.49
CA SER A 362 8.24 8.08 10.14
C SER A 362 6.74 8.29 10.11
N ASN A 363 6.24 9.12 11.02
CA ASN A 363 4.84 9.51 11.13
C ASN A 363 4.73 11.03 11.33
N VAL A 364 3.62 11.62 10.90
CA VAL A 364 3.29 13.01 11.23
C VAL A 364 3.18 13.15 12.75
N SER A 365 3.95 14.08 13.32
CA SER A 365 3.81 14.48 14.72
C SER A 365 3.06 15.80 14.87
N ASP A 366 3.33 16.77 13.99
CA ASP A 366 2.67 18.07 13.97
C ASP A 366 2.56 18.50 12.50
N PHE A 367 1.35 18.46 11.95
CA PHE A 367 1.11 18.74 10.54
C PHE A 367 1.34 20.22 10.22
N GLU A 368 0.92 21.13 11.10
CA GLU A 368 1.04 22.57 10.90
C GLU A 368 2.49 23.04 10.95
N LYS A 369 3.28 22.51 11.90
CA LYS A 369 4.70 22.82 12.02
C LYS A 369 5.59 22.01 11.08
N GLY A 370 5.03 21.03 10.38
CA GLY A 370 5.78 20.14 9.50
C GLY A 370 6.82 19.30 10.26
N VAL A 371 6.40 18.63 11.34
CA VAL A 371 7.29 17.81 12.17
C VAL A 371 6.93 16.33 12.02
N LEU A 372 7.95 15.52 11.76
CA LEU A 372 7.89 14.06 11.67
C LEU A 372 8.47 13.44 12.95
N LYS A 373 7.80 12.43 13.49
CA LYS A 373 8.35 11.49 14.48
C LYS A 373 9.04 10.36 13.73
N LEU A 374 10.29 10.07 14.07
CA LEU A 374 11.08 9.02 13.42
C LEU A 374 11.01 7.70 14.18
N LEU A 375 11.51 6.62 13.58
CA LEU A 375 11.75 5.37 14.30
C LEU A 375 12.85 5.53 15.38
N PRO A 376 12.86 4.65 16.40
CA PRO A 376 13.91 4.61 17.41
C PRO A 376 15.31 4.54 16.81
N GLY A 377 16.25 5.32 17.38
CA GLY A 377 17.64 5.37 16.90
C GLY A 377 18.44 4.11 17.25
N ASP A 378 18.22 3.56 18.45
CA ASP A 378 18.84 2.33 18.94
C ASP A 378 17.79 1.42 19.60
N ALA A 379 16.99 0.76 18.77
CA ALA A 379 15.89 -0.09 19.23
C ALA A 379 16.39 -1.34 19.97
N ASP A 380 17.45 -1.97 19.46
CA ASP A 380 18.06 -3.15 20.08
C ASP A 380 18.71 -2.82 21.42
N GLY A 381 19.49 -1.74 21.49
CA GLY A 381 20.11 -1.31 22.74
C GLY A 381 19.06 -0.91 23.79
N THR A 382 17.95 -0.30 23.35
CA THR A 382 16.81 -0.02 24.25
C THR A 382 16.17 -1.31 24.77
N ALA A 383 15.98 -2.32 23.92
CA ALA A 383 15.44 -3.61 24.31
C ALA A 383 16.34 -4.30 25.36
N GLU A 384 17.67 -4.26 25.16
CA GLU A 384 18.64 -4.77 26.15
C GLU A 384 18.61 -4.00 27.46
N ASN A 385 18.49 -2.67 27.41
CA ASN A 385 18.39 -1.85 28.62
C ASN A 385 17.12 -2.17 29.42
N ILE A 386 15.97 -2.29 28.76
CA ILE A 386 14.71 -2.72 29.39
C ILE A 386 14.89 -4.10 30.04
N LYS A 387 15.47 -5.06 29.30
CA LYS A 387 15.72 -6.42 29.81
C LYS A 387 16.60 -6.40 31.06
N ALA A 388 17.71 -5.67 31.03
CA ALA A 388 18.62 -5.53 32.16
C ALA A 388 17.94 -4.88 33.37
N LYS A 389 17.13 -3.84 33.14
CA LYS A 389 16.39 -3.15 34.21
C LYS A 389 15.33 -4.02 34.87
N ILE A 390 14.59 -4.79 34.08
CA ILE A 390 13.63 -5.78 34.60
C ILE A 390 14.38 -6.82 35.44
N ARG A 391 15.51 -7.34 34.95
CA ARG A 391 16.32 -8.32 35.70
C ARG A 391 16.84 -7.75 37.03
N GLU A 392 17.29 -6.50 37.04
CA GLU A 392 17.75 -5.78 38.24
C GLU A 392 16.64 -5.65 39.29
N VAL A 393 15.42 -5.28 38.87
CA VAL A 393 14.32 -4.97 39.79
C VAL A 393 13.52 -6.20 40.23
N SER A 394 13.27 -7.15 39.32
CA SER A 394 12.41 -8.31 39.58
C SER A 394 13.17 -9.63 39.74
N GLY A 395 14.45 -9.69 39.34
CA GLY A 395 15.22 -10.92 39.31
C GLY A 395 14.79 -11.92 38.23
N LYS A 396 13.92 -11.53 37.29
CA LYS A 396 13.40 -12.39 36.22
C LYS A 396 14.19 -12.27 34.92
N ASP A 397 14.39 -13.38 34.22
CA ASP A 397 14.96 -13.43 32.86
C ASP A 397 13.85 -13.37 31.81
N VAL A 398 13.77 -12.25 31.10
CA VAL A 398 12.78 -11.98 30.06
C VAL A 398 13.45 -11.68 28.74
N GLU A 399 12.68 -11.67 27.66
CA GLU A 399 13.09 -11.00 26.42
C GLU A 399 12.25 -9.76 26.16
N VAL A 400 12.80 -8.83 25.38
CA VAL A 400 12.16 -7.58 25.03
C VAL A 400 12.13 -7.42 23.51
N LEU A 401 10.99 -6.96 23.00
CA LEU A 401 10.77 -6.69 21.59
C LEU A 401 10.20 -5.27 21.44
N ILE A 402 10.80 -4.47 20.58
CA ILE A 402 10.26 -3.19 20.15
C ILE A 402 9.47 -3.43 18.85
N PHE A 403 8.14 -3.29 18.90
CA PHE A 403 7.27 -3.57 17.75
C PHE A 403 6.82 -2.29 17.06
N GLY A 404 6.72 -2.32 15.74
CA GLY A 404 5.98 -1.34 14.96
C GLY A 404 4.69 -1.95 14.44
N ASP A 405 4.22 -1.47 13.30
CA ASP A 405 3.02 -1.96 12.64
C ASP A 405 3.07 -3.49 12.42
N GLY A 406 1.97 -4.18 12.67
CA GLY A 406 1.83 -5.62 12.48
C GLY A 406 1.94 -6.08 11.03
N ALA A 407 1.68 -7.36 10.79
CA ALA A 407 1.51 -7.89 9.43
C ALA A 407 0.09 -8.45 9.22
N TYR A 408 -0.90 -7.84 9.87
CA TYR A 408 -2.30 -8.20 9.69
C TYR A 408 -2.83 -7.62 8.38
N LYS A 409 -3.49 -8.46 7.58
CA LYS A 409 -4.25 -8.02 6.41
C LYS A 409 -5.72 -8.07 6.77
N ASP A 410 -6.37 -6.93 6.75
CA ASP A 410 -7.81 -6.86 6.90
C ASP A 410 -8.46 -7.55 5.68
N PRO A 411 -9.24 -8.63 5.86
CA PRO A 411 -9.89 -9.32 4.75
C PRO A 411 -11.00 -8.50 4.09
N ASP A 412 -11.59 -7.54 4.80
CA ASP A 412 -12.71 -6.75 4.29
C ASP A 412 -12.22 -5.62 3.39
N THR A 413 -11.13 -4.95 3.78
CA THR A 413 -10.56 -3.83 3.02
C THR A 413 -9.40 -4.25 2.10
N GLY A 414 -8.77 -5.39 2.39
CA GLY A 414 -7.60 -5.87 1.64
C GLY A 414 -6.30 -5.12 1.97
N ILE A 415 -6.30 -4.25 2.98
CA ILE A 415 -5.15 -3.43 3.39
C ILE A 415 -4.33 -4.18 4.45
N TYR A 416 -3.01 -4.14 4.32
CA TYR A 416 -2.08 -4.56 5.35
C TYR A 416 -1.83 -3.42 6.34
N GLU A 417 -1.94 -3.71 7.63
CA GLU A 417 -1.46 -2.84 8.71
C GLU A 417 0.06 -2.96 8.84
N MET A 418 0.81 -2.71 7.76
CA MET A 418 2.26 -2.95 7.68
C MET A 418 2.97 -1.78 6.98
N ALA A 419 2.88 -0.57 7.53
CA ALA A 419 3.53 0.60 6.93
C ALA A 419 4.98 0.80 7.44
N ASP A 420 5.38 0.13 8.53
CA ASP A 420 6.76 0.08 8.98
C ASP A 420 7.57 -0.98 8.19
N PRO A 421 8.91 -0.82 8.07
CA PRO A 421 9.75 -1.74 7.27
C PRO A 421 9.72 -3.18 7.77
N HIS A 422 9.56 -3.36 9.10
CA HIS A 422 9.48 -4.66 9.74
C HIS A 422 8.55 -4.57 10.96
N PRO A 423 7.75 -5.62 11.27
CA PRO A 423 6.95 -5.61 12.50
C PRO A 423 7.79 -5.52 13.77
N ALA A 424 8.97 -6.14 13.80
CA ALA A 424 9.91 -6.02 14.91
C ALA A 424 11.02 -5.03 14.54
N ILE A 425 11.02 -3.87 15.19
CA ILE A 425 11.97 -2.77 14.97
C ILE A 425 13.26 -2.97 15.75
N GLY A 426 13.17 -3.58 16.94
CA GLY A 426 14.33 -3.95 17.74
C GLY A 426 14.04 -5.10 18.67
N VAL A 427 15.06 -5.85 19.05
CA VAL A 427 14.93 -7.05 19.89
C VAL A 427 16.13 -7.25 20.79
N SER A 428 15.89 -7.81 21.97
CA SER A 428 16.96 -8.34 22.82
C SER A 428 17.61 -9.57 22.18
N SER A 429 18.85 -9.82 22.58
CA SER A 429 19.77 -10.87 22.12
C SER A 429 19.15 -12.27 22.09
N GLY A 430 18.32 -12.61 23.07
CA GLY A 430 17.67 -13.93 23.11
C GLY A 430 16.58 -14.13 22.05
N LEU A 431 16.08 -13.06 21.43
CA LEU A 431 15.14 -13.13 20.30
C LEU A 431 15.83 -13.01 18.94
N LYS A 432 17.02 -12.38 18.86
CA LYS A 432 17.82 -12.34 17.62
C LYS A 432 18.15 -13.73 17.08
N SER A 433 18.39 -14.68 17.98
CA SER A 433 18.73 -16.07 17.64
C SER A 433 17.51 -16.98 17.43
N ALA A 434 16.28 -16.49 17.66
CA ALA A 434 15.05 -17.30 17.65
C ALA A 434 14.46 -17.53 16.25
N ALA A 435 15.29 -17.48 15.21
CA ALA A 435 14.95 -16.99 13.87
C ALA A 435 13.74 -17.61 13.15
N LEU A 436 13.30 -18.84 13.49
CA LEU A 436 12.24 -19.51 12.73
C LEU A 436 11.36 -20.40 13.62
N ARG A 437 10.05 -20.11 13.62
CA ARG A 437 9.05 -21.03 14.18
C ARG A 437 8.91 -22.22 13.23
N THR A 438 9.33 -23.39 13.70
CA THR A 438 9.02 -24.67 13.08
C THR A 438 8.01 -25.40 13.95
N GLY A 439 6.96 -25.95 13.33
CA GLY A 439 5.94 -26.70 14.05
C GLY A 439 5.53 -27.92 13.23
N SER A 440 5.46 -29.07 13.89
CA SER A 440 4.77 -30.23 13.32
C SER A 440 3.27 -29.91 13.24
N LYS A 441 2.63 -30.26 12.12
CA LYS A 441 1.17 -30.13 11.97
C LYS A 441 0.49 -31.15 12.88
N LEU A 442 0.33 -30.84 14.17
CA LEU A 442 -0.27 -31.70 15.18
C LEU A 442 -1.63 -32.25 14.70
N LYS A 443 -2.47 -31.41 14.08
CA LYS A 443 -3.76 -31.82 13.49
C LYS A 443 -3.59 -32.91 12.43
N LEU A 444 -2.70 -32.70 11.47
CA LEU A 444 -2.40 -33.71 10.44
C LEU A 444 -1.90 -35.02 11.07
N GLN A 445 -1.06 -34.94 12.10
CA GLN A 445 -0.54 -36.12 12.80
C GLN A 445 -1.64 -36.87 13.56
N VAL A 446 -2.53 -36.14 14.26
CA VAL A 446 -3.71 -36.71 14.92
C VAL A 446 -4.62 -37.36 13.89
N ASP A 447 -4.93 -36.68 12.78
CA ASP A 447 -5.79 -37.20 11.71
C ASP A 447 -5.18 -38.44 11.06
N THR A 448 -3.86 -38.43 10.82
CA THR A 448 -3.14 -39.59 10.26
C THR A 448 -3.20 -40.80 11.19
N LEU A 449 -2.93 -40.62 12.48
CA LEU A 449 -2.95 -41.71 13.45
C LEU A 449 -4.38 -42.19 13.73
N TYR A 450 -5.37 -41.29 13.75
CA TYR A 450 -6.77 -41.64 13.86
C TYR A 450 -7.24 -42.48 12.66
N ASN A 451 -6.89 -42.08 11.44
CA ASN A 451 -7.20 -42.83 10.22
C ASN A 451 -6.45 -44.18 10.14
N GLN A 452 -5.35 -44.34 10.89
CA GLN A 452 -4.64 -45.61 11.05
C GLN A 452 -5.26 -46.53 12.12
N GLY A 453 -6.37 -46.10 12.76
CA GLY A 453 -7.12 -46.90 13.72
C GLY A 453 -6.61 -46.82 15.16
N TYR A 454 -5.68 -45.91 15.47
CA TYR A 454 -5.20 -45.72 16.84
C TYR A 454 -6.27 -45.07 17.72
N SER A 455 -6.38 -45.55 18.95
CA SER A 455 -7.24 -44.95 19.97
C SER A 455 -6.69 -43.60 20.44
N ARG A 456 -7.55 -42.78 21.05
CA ARG A 456 -7.19 -41.45 21.57
C ARG A 456 -6.02 -41.50 22.57
N GLU A 457 -5.97 -42.53 23.42
CA GLU A 457 -4.88 -42.72 24.38
C GLU A 457 -3.57 -43.09 23.70
N GLU A 458 -3.60 -43.98 22.71
CA GLU A 458 -2.43 -44.37 21.92
C GLU A 458 -1.87 -43.19 21.14
N ILE A 459 -2.73 -42.41 20.49
CA ILE A 459 -2.33 -41.17 19.79
C ILE A 459 -1.68 -40.19 20.77
N GLY A 460 -2.28 -39.98 21.95
CA GLY A 460 -1.74 -39.11 22.99
C GLY A 460 -0.34 -39.54 23.45
N ASN A 461 -0.13 -40.85 23.64
CA ASN A 461 1.17 -41.40 24.05
C ASN A 461 2.21 -41.29 22.92
N MET A 462 1.82 -41.53 21.67
CA MET A 462 2.71 -41.39 20.50
C MET A 462 3.15 -39.94 20.25
N LEU A 463 2.27 -38.97 20.50
CA LEU A 463 2.57 -37.54 20.34
C LEU A 463 3.45 -37.01 21.47
N LYS A 464 3.23 -37.44 22.71
CA LYS A 464 4.10 -37.11 23.86
C LYS A 464 5.54 -37.62 23.64
N ASN A 465 5.69 -38.85 23.15
CA ASN A 465 7.01 -39.45 22.93
C ASN A 465 7.76 -38.89 21.70
N LYS A 466 7.07 -38.22 20.77
CA LYS A 466 7.67 -37.59 19.57
C LYS A 466 8.12 -36.15 19.78
N GLN A 467 7.70 -35.47 20.86
CA GLN A 467 8.16 -34.11 21.17
C GLN A 467 9.67 -34.03 21.43
N ASP A 468 10.32 -35.14 21.83
CA ASP A 468 11.76 -35.21 22.13
C ASP A 468 12.65 -35.53 20.91
N LYS A 469 12.09 -35.84 19.73
CA LYS A 469 12.86 -36.10 18.50
C LYS A 469 12.34 -35.24 17.36
N ILE A 470 12.99 -34.09 17.16
CA ILE A 470 12.81 -33.25 15.96
C ILE A 470 13.38 -34.03 14.75
N THR A 471 12.58 -34.89 14.14
CA THR A 471 12.90 -35.51 12.85
C THR A 471 12.52 -34.57 11.71
N LYS A 472 13.49 -34.35 10.80
CA LYS A 472 13.45 -33.48 9.61
C LYS A 472 12.43 -33.91 8.52
N GLU A 473 11.65 -34.96 8.73
CA GLU A 473 10.74 -35.54 7.74
C GLU A 473 9.27 -35.49 8.18
N SER A 474 8.77 -34.29 8.43
CA SER A 474 7.33 -34.05 8.41
C SER A 474 7.05 -32.83 7.57
N LEU A 475 5.95 -32.83 6.81
CA LEU A 475 5.47 -31.67 6.05
C LEU A 475 5.28 -30.46 7.00
N GLY A 476 6.37 -29.73 7.22
CA GLY A 476 6.45 -28.61 8.14
C GLY A 476 5.66 -27.41 7.62
N THR A 477 5.34 -26.48 8.50
CA THR A 477 4.91 -25.14 8.10
C THR A 477 6.09 -24.40 7.45
N THR A 478 5.85 -23.57 6.43
CA THR A 478 6.85 -22.61 5.96
C THR A 478 7.38 -21.83 7.16
N PRO A 479 8.70 -21.82 7.42
CA PRO A 479 9.27 -21.18 8.60
C PRO A 479 8.86 -19.71 8.66
N ARG A 480 8.33 -19.27 9.80
CA ARG A 480 7.94 -17.86 10.03
C ARG A 480 8.81 -17.26 11.12
N SER A 481 9.19 -15.99 10.96
CA SER A 481 9.92 -15.26 11.99
C SER A 481 9.10 -15.21 13.29
N VAL A 482 9.72 -15.65 14.40
CA VAL A 482 9.10 -15.56 15.73
C VAL A 482 8.86 -14.11 16.10
N THR A 483 9.81 -13.22 15.82
CA THR A 483 9.73 -11.81 16.16
C THR A 483 8.61 -11.12 15.40
N SER A 484 8.41 -11.44 14.12
CA SER A 484 7.29 -10.89 13.33
C SER A 484 5.93 -11.36 13.85
N ILE A 485 5.81 -12.63 14.28
CA ILE A 485 4.57 -13.15 14.86
C ILE A 485 4.26 -12.46 16.19
N VAL A 486 5.26 -12.35 17.07
CA VAL A 486 5.08 -11.74 18.41
C VAL A 486 4.80 -10.25 18.28
N ALA A 487 5.49 -9.54 17.38
CA ALA A 487 5.22 -8.14 17.08
C ALA A 487 3.79 -7.93 16.57
N THR A 488 3.33 -8.74 15.61
CA THR A 488 1.95 -8.65 15.09
C THR A 488 0.93 -8.95 16.17
N LEU A 489 1.20 -9.92 17.06
CA LEU A 489 0.34 -10.19 18.21
C LEU A 489 0.29 -9.00 19.17
N ALA A 490 1.44 -8.36 19.43
CA ALA A 490 1.52 -7.19 20.29
C ALA A 490 0.77 -6.00 19.70
N ASP A 491 0.94 -5.74 18.41
CA ASP A 491 0.25 -4.67 17.69
C ASP A 491 -1.28 -4.84 17.73
N LEU A 492 -1.79 -6.06 17.45
CA LEU A 492 -3.22 -6.36 17.55
C LEU A 492 -3.79 -6.18 18.97
N VAL A 493 -2.97 -6.39 20.01
CA VAL A 493 -3.39 -6.22 21.41
C VAL A 493 -3.32 -4.76 21.85
N ALA A 494 -2.31 -4.02 21.41
CA ALA A 494 -2.14 -2.60 21.71
C ALA A 494 -3.16 -1.75 20.96
N GLY A 495 -3.46 -2.13 19.72
CA GLY A 495 -4.28 -1.37 18.78
C GLY A 495 -3.56 -0.14 18.24
N SER A 496 -3.98 0.32 17.06
CA SER A 496 -3.39 1.48 16.37
C SER A 496 -3.89 2.83 16.91
N ALA A 497 -4.94 2.84 17.73
CA ALA A 497 -5.48 4.02 18.39
C ALA A 497 -4.96 4.13 19.83
N ASP A 498 -4.75 5.35 20.34
CA ASP A 498 -4.25 5.71 21.69
C ASP A 498 -5.03 5.07 22.87
N ALA A 499 -5.02 3.74 22.99
CA ALA A 499 -5.68 2.99 24.05
C ALA A 499 -4.90 3.07 25.38
N GLY A 500 -3.79 3.82 25.40
CA GLY A 500 -2.92 3.99 26.55
C GLY A 500 -2.18 2.71 26.93
N THR A 501 -2.13 1.71 26.05
CA THR A 501 -1.48 0.40 26.25
C THR A 501 -0.26 0.18 25.34
N PRO A 502 0.80 1.02 25.44
CA PRO A 502 1.97 0.93 24.57
C PRO A 502 2.88 -0.27 24.88
N ILE A 503 2.60 -1.01 25.95
CA ILE A 503 3.36 -2.18 26.38
C ILE A 503 2.44 -3.39 26.35
N VAL A 504 2.91 -4.51 25.81
CA VAL A 504 2.21 -5.79 25.80
C VAL A 504 3.10 -6.85 26.42
N LEU A 505 2.59 -7.57 27.41
CA LEU A 505 3.26 -8.76 27.95
C LEU A 505 2.72 -10.00 27.25
N VAL A 506 3.63 -10.79 26.68
CA VAL A 506 3.31 -12.09 26.06
C VAL A 506 3.91 -13.20 26.92
N ARG A 507 3.05 -14.10 27.42
CA ARG A 507 3.43 -15.22 28.29
C ARG A 507 3.15 -16.56 27.65
N GLY A 508 4.04 -17.52 27.87
CA GLY A 508 3.89 -18.91 27.44
C GLY A 508 4.23 -19.15 25.96
N PHE A 509 4.63 -18.10 25.22
CA PHE A 509 5.02 -18.24 23.83
C PHE A 509 6.30 -19.07 23.70
N GLN A 510 6.20 -20.22 23.04
CA GLN A 510 7.31 -21.14 22.87
C GLN A 510 8.14 -20.78 21.63
N TYR A 511 9.45 -20.63 21.81
CA TYR A 511 10.42 -20.44 20.72
C TYR A 511 11.75 -21.10 21.09
N SER A 512 12.49 -21.52 20.07
CA SER A 512 13.83 -22.11 20.25
C SER A 512 14.88 -21.01 20.18
N ARG A 513 15.76 -20.91 21.18
CA ARG A 513 16.99 -20.12 21.07
C ARG A 513 17.97 -20.91 20.20
N ALA A 514 18.57 -20.30 19.17
CA ALA A 514 19.72 -20.92 18.54
C ALA A 514 20.89 -20.85 19.54
N ASN A 515 21.48 -22.01 19.83
CA ASN A 515 22.66 -22.13 20.69
C ASN A 515 23.87 -21.45 20.07
#